data_AF-A0A6S7G1Z9-F1
#
_entry.id   AF-A0A6S7G1Z9-F1
#
_cell.length_a   1.000
_cell.length_b   1.000
_cell.length_c   1.000
_cell.angle_alpha   90.00
_cell.angle_beta   90.00
_cell.angle_gamma   90.00
#
_symmetry.space_group_name_H-M   'P 1'
#
loop_
_entity.id
_entity.type
_entity.pdbx_description
1 polymer ?
#
loop_
_entity_poly.entity_id
_entity_poly.type
_entity_poly.pdbx_seq_one_letter_code
_entity_poly.pdbx_strand_id
1 'polypeptide(L)'
;DMKRIVRFLNDIGLTLWKVINLGVMLHKFLGILNFIVFLQDARHKSLLERALGIYTVFCKKQAPRVVYFEYMNRDILRSGLAEFLFCILPMINIPRLRNTLLRLMWKKPDAMEDGKALLMSHCGVCGELPTNVHQTRCGHMFCYICIKANVMGDPSFLCPVCGDLVCDSVEPATA
;
A
#
# COMPACT_ATOMS: atom_id res chain seq x y z
N ASP A 1 54.13 60.47 -11.83
CA ASP A 1 53.63 59.73 -10.65
C ASP A 1 52.21 59.16 -10.67
N MET A 2 51.37 59.34 -11.70
CA MET A 2 49.97 58.90 -11.65
C MET A 2 49.77 57.37 -11.67
N LYS A 3 50.58 56.62 -12.44
CA LYS A 3 50.51 55.15 -12.55
C LYS A 3 50.90 54.41 -11.26
N ARG A 4 51.59 55.07 -10.33
CA ARG A 4 51.98 54.47 -9.04
C ARG A 4 50.83 54.57 -8.04
N ILE A 5 50.09 55.68 -8.04
CA ILE A 5 48.90 55.90 -7.21
C ILE A 5 47.75 54.96 -7.62
N VAL A 6 47.52 54.77 -8.92
CA VAL A 6 46.47 53.86 -9.41
C VAL A 6 46.75 52.39 -9.03
N ARG A 7 48.00 51.95 -9.08
CA ARG A 7 48.39 50.60 -8.61
C ARG A 7 48.14 50.44 -7.11
N PHE A 8 48.50 51.45 -6.32
CA PHE A 8 48.30 51.43 -4.86
C PHE A 8 46.81 51.35 -4.48
N LEU A 9 45.94 52.10 -5.16
CA LEU A 9 44.49 52.05 -4.95
C LEU A 9 43.89 50.68 -5.30
N ASN A 10 44.39 50.04 -6.36
CA ASN A 10 43.89 48.73 -6.78
C ASN A 10 44.31 47.62 -5.81
N ASP A 11 45.55 47.64 -5.29
CA ASP A 11 46.04 46.66 -4.30
C ASP A 11 45.29 46.79 -2.96
N ILE A 12 44.98 48.01 -2.53
CA ILE A 12 44.15 48.25 -1.34
C ILE A 12 42.74 47.72 -1.57
N GLY A 13 42.13 48.02 -2.73
CA GLY A 13 40.80 47.53 -3.09
C GLY A 13 40.72 46.00 -3.11
N LEU A 14 41.73 45.32 -3.66
CA LEU A 14 41.80 43.86 -3.70
C LEU A 14 41.93 43.25 -2.31
N THR A 15 42.74 43.87 -1.44
CA THR A 15 42.92 43.40 -0.06
C THR A 15 41.65 43.60 0.75
N LEU A 16 40.99 44.75 0.60
CA LEU A 16 39.69 45.02 1.22
C LEU A 16 38.63 44.02 0.77
N TRP A 17 38.56 43.73 -0.53
CA TRP A 17 37.61 42.76 -1.07
C TRP A 17 37.85 41.34 -0.52
N LYS A 18 39.12 40.92 -0.39
CA LYS A 18 39.48 39.65 0.25
C LYS A 18 39.07 39.59 1.72
N VAL A 19 39.30 40.65 2.48
CA VAL A 19 38.94 40.74 3.91
C VAL A 19 37.43 40.70 4.10
N ILE A 20 36.67 41.45 3.29
CA ILE A 20 35.21 41.45 3.33
C ILE A 20 34.68 40.04 3.02
N ASN A 21 35.20 39.39 1.97
CA ASN A 21 34.75 38.05 1.60
C ASN A 21 35.07 37.02 2.69
N LEU A 22 36.24 37.12 3.33
CA LEU A 22 36.59 36.28 4.49
C LEU A 22 35.63 36.51 5.66
N GLY A 23 35.30 37.76 5.96
CA GLY A 23 34.34 38.12 7.01
C GLY A 23 32.94 37.58 6.72
N VAL A 24 32.48 37.62 5.47
CA VAL A 24 31.19 37.05 5.04
C VAL A 24 31.19 35.53 5.18
N MET A 25 32.27 34.85 4.77
CA MET A 25 32.39 33.40 4.92
C MET A 25 32.41 32.98 6.39
N LEU A 26 33.16 33.70 7.22
CA LEU A 26 33.22 33.47 8.66
C LEU A 26 31.82 33.66 9.30
N HIS A 27 31.12 34.74 8.96
CA HIS A 27 29.76 34.99 9.46
C HIS A 27 28.78 33.87 9.08
N LYS A 28 28.84 33.37 7.83
CA LYS A 28 28.02 32.24 7.39
C LYS A 28 28.36 30.96 8.18
N PHE A 29 29.63 30.69 8.40
CA PHE A 29 30.08 29.52 9.16
C PHE A 29 29.63 29.57 10.62
N LEU A 30 29.78 30.72 11.30
CA LEU A 30 29.26 30.91 12.65
C LEU A 30 27.73 30.77 12.71
N GLY A 31 27.02 31.22 11.67
CA GLY A 31 25.56 31.03 11.56
C GLY A 31 25.16 29.55 11.49
N ILE A 32 25.89 28.75 10.70
CA ILE A 32 25.66 27.30 10.60
C ILE A 32 25.97 26.61 11.93
N LEU A 33 27.08 26.94 12.58
CA LEU A 33 27.41 26.39 13.91
C LEU A 33 26.33 26.75 14.93
N ASN A 34 25.85 27.99 14.94
CA ASN A 34 24.76 28.41 15.81
C ASN A 34 23.47 27.64 15.53
N PHE A 35 23.17 27.36 14.27
CA PHE A 35 22.02 26.56 13.88
C PHE A 35 22.13 25.11 14.36
N ILE A 36 23.31 24.49 14.26
CA ILE A 36 23.55 23.13 14.78
C ILE A 36 23.37 23.07 16.30
N VAL A 37 23.94 24.05 17.02
CA VAL A 37 23.74 24.14 18.48
C VAL A 37 22.28 24.41 18.83
N PHE A 38 21.60 25.25 18.05
CA PHE A 38 20.16 25.48 18.19
C PHE A 38 19.34 24.21 17.98
N LEU A 39 19.70 23.34 17.03
CA LEU A 39 19.01 22.06 16.84
C LEU A 39 19.20 21.10 18.02
N GLN A 40 20.33 21.19 18.73
CA GLN A 40 20.60 20.35 19.91
C GLN A 40 19.90 20.86 21.18
N ASP A 41 19.97 22.16 21.44
CA ASP A 41 19.49 22.74 22.70
C ASP A 41 18.10 23.42 22.59
N ALA A 42 17.64 23.76 21.39
CA ALA A 42 16.40 24.49 21.09
C ALA A 42 16.21 25.83 21.84
N ARG A 43 17.25 26.39 22.46
CA ARG A 43 17.14 27.55 23.37
C ARG A 43 17.30 28.92 22.72
N HIS A 44 18.25 29.10 21.79
CA HIS A 44 18.60 30.42 21.24
C HIS A 44 18.61 30.39 19.70
N LYS A 45 17.73 31.15 19.06
CA LYS A 45 17.52 31.11 17.61
C LYS A 45 18.59 31.90 16.84
N SER A 46 19.25 32.85 17.48
CA SER A 46 20.30 33.66 16.84
C SER A 46 21.54 33.89 17.71
N LEU A 47 22.69 34.16 17.06
CA LEU A 47 23.94 34.53 17.73
C LEU A 47 23.78 35.82 18.56
N LEU A 48 22.94 36.74 18.11
CA LEU A 48 22.67 38.01 18.77
C LEU A 48 21.86 37.81 20.07
N GLU A 49 20.90 36.89 20.07
CA GLU A 49 20.22 36.46 21.30
C GLU A 49 21.18 35.80 22.30
N ARG A 50 22.17 35.04 21.82
CA ARG A 50 23.22 34.45 22.67
C ARG A 50 24.15 35.50 23.25
N ALA A 51 24.52 36.52 22.47
CA ALA A 51 25.34 37.64 22.94
C ALA A 51 24.60 38.53 23.94
N LEU A 52 23.29 38.74 23.75
CA LEU A 52 22.44 39.54 24.64
C LEU A 52 21.85 38.75 25.83
N GLY A 53 22.00 37.42 25.85
CA GLY A 53 21.49 36.56 26.92
C GLY A 53 19.96 36.46 26.98
N ILE A 54 19.26 36.76 25.89
CA ILE A 54 17.79 36.71 25.83
C ILE A 54 17.38 35.31 25.41
N TYR A 55 16.48 34.68 26.18
CA TYR A 55 15.95 33.35 25.91
C TYR A 55 14.43 33.43 25.72
N THR A 56 13.92 32.79 24.67
CA THR A 56 12.47 32.77 24.42
C THR A 56 11.83 31.76 25.36
N VAL A 57 11.15 32.24 26.40
CA VAL A 57 10.29 31.40 27.23
C VAL A 57 8.90 31.34 26.61
N PHE A 58 8.35 30.13 26.48
CA PHE A 58 6.94 29.98 26.12
C PHE A 58 6.06 30.60 27.22
N CYS A 59 5.23 31.58 26.87
CA CYS A 59 4.32 32.27 27.79
C CYS A 59 3.30 31.33 28.48
N LYS A 60 3.08 30.14 27.90
CA LYS A 60 2.40 29.00 28.54
C LYS A 60 3.28 27.76 28.37
N LYS A 61 3.66 27.12 29.48
CA LYS A 61 4.04 25.71 29.45
C LYS A 61 2.80 24.95 28.96
N GLN A 62 2.83 24.46 27.73
CA GLN A 62 1.88 23.41 27.35
C GLN A 62 2.21 22.25 28.26
N ALA A 63 1.38 22.03 29.29
CA ALA A 63 1.39 20.76 29.99
C ALA A 63 1.33 19.68 28.90
N PRO A 64 2.12 18.61 28.98
CA PRO A 64 1.95 17.50 28.05
C PRO A 64 0.51 17.03 28.26
N ARG A 65 -0.39 17.44 27.36
CA ARG A 65 -1.64 16.73 27.20
C ARG A 65 -1.14 15.35 26.78
N VAL A 66 -1.23 14.41 27.71
CA VAL A 66 -1.16 13.00 27.40
C VAL A 66 -2.38 12.74 26.53
N VAL A 67 -2.26 13.10 25.25
CA VAL A 67 -3.27 12.80 24.24
C VAL A 67 -3.16 11.29 24.10
N TYR A 68 -4.20 10.58 24.50
CA TYR A 68 -4.28 9.13 24.36
C TYR A 68 -4.30 8.79 22.87
N PHE A 69 -3.11 8.72 22.28
CA PHE A 69 -2.89 8.34 20.88
C PHE A 69 -3.37 6.91 20.59
N GLU A 70 -3.72 6.14 21.61
CA GLU A 70 -4.20 4.77 21.49
C GLU A 70 -5.40 4.65 20.54
N TYR A 71 -6.41 5.52 20.69
CA TYR A 71 -7.59 5.48 19.83
C TYR A 71 -7.31 5.99 18.41
N MET A 72 -6.59 7.11 18.28
CA MET A 72 -6.25 7.69 16.98
C MET A 72 -5.37 6.74 16.16
N ASN A 73 -4.37 6.11 16.79
CA ASN A 73 -3.50 5.15 16.12
C ASN A 73 -4.27 3.88 15.73
N ARG A 74 -5.21 3.42 16.57
CA ARG A 74 -6.05 2.26 16.23
C ARG A 74 -6.94 2.54 15.03
N ASP A 75 -7.52 3.74 14.94
CA ASP A 75 -8.39 4.11 13.83
C ASP A 75 -7.60 4.30 12.52
N ILE A 76 -6.39 4.89 12.57
CA ILE A 76 -5.49 4.99 11.41
C ILE A 76 -5.07 3.59 10.93
N LEU A 77 -4.67 2.70 11.85
CA LEU A 77 -4.27 1.34 11.49
C LEU A 77 -5.43 0.58 10.86
N ARG A 78 -6.63 0.68 11.44
CA ARG A 78 -7.83 0.02 10.90
C ARG A 78 -8.18 0.54 9.51
N SER A 79 -8.18 1.87 9.32
CA SER A 79 -8.51 2.49 8.03
C SER A 79 -7.47 2.12 6.96
N GLY A 80 -6.18 2.27 7.28
CA GLY A 80 -5.09 1.96 6.35
C GLY A 80 -5.09 0.47 5.95
N LEU A 81 -5.26 -0.44 6.91
CA LEU A 81 -5.36 -1.87 6.61
C LEU A 81 -6.55 -2.20 5.72
N ALA A 82 -7.71 -1.56 5.94
CA ALA A 82 -8.87 -1.76 5.09
C ALA A 82 -8.61 -1.28 3.65
N GLU A 83 -8.02 -0.10 3.47
CA GLU A 83 -7.64 0.42 2.15
C GLU A 83 -6.68 -0.52 1.42
N PHE A 84 -5.63 -1.02 2.11
CA PHE A 84 -4.72 -2.00 1.52
C PHE A 84 -5.43 -3.30 1.13
N LEU A 85 -6.31 -3.82 1.99
CA LEU A 85 -7.10 -5.02 1.69
C LEU A 85 -8.03 -4.80 0.50
N PHE A 86 -8.67 -3.63 0.36
CA PHE A 86 -9.47 -3.30 -0.81
C PHE A 86 -8.65 -3.26 -2.11
N CYS A 87 -7.40 -2.84 -2.05
CA CYS A 87 -6.49 -2.92 -3.21
C CYS A 87 -6.09 -4.37 -3.53
N ILE A 88 -5.89 -5.20 -2.51
CA ILE A 88 -5.46 -6.60 -2.67
C ILE A 88 -6.63 -7.51 -3.08
N LEU A 89 -7.84 -7.24 -2.61
CA LEU A 89 -9.04 -8.05 -2.85
C LEU A 89 -9.32 -8.33 -4.35
N PRO A 90 -9.27 -7.35 -5.27
CA PRO A 90 -9.46 -7.60 -6.69
C PRO A 90 -8.26 -8.30 -7.35
N MET A 91 -7.08 -8.28 -6.73
CA MET A 91 -5.92 -9.02 -7.23
C MET A 91 -5.96 -10.51 -6.88
N ILE A 92 -6.75 -10.89 -5.87
CA ILE A 92 -6.92 -12.28 -5.47
C ILE A 92 -8.10 -12.88 -6.22
N ASN A 93 -7.84 -13.94 -7.00
CA ASN A 93 -8.89 -14.74 -7.63
C ASN A 93 -9.65 -15.57 -6.57
N ILE A 94 -10.58 -14.93 -5.86
CA ILE A 94 -11.49 -15.56 -4.87
C ILE A 94 -12.13 -16.86 -5.38
N PRO A 95 -12.60 -17.00 -6.65
CA PRO A 95 -13.20 -18.26 -7.10
C PRO A 95 -12.18 -19.41 -7.19
N ARG A 96 -10.93 -19.14 -7.62
CA ARG A 96 -9.87 -20.15 -7.68
C ARG A 96 -9.45 -20.61 -6.29
N LEU A 97 -9.33 -19.67 -5.35
CA LEU A 97 -9.02 -19.96 -3.95
C LEU A 97 -10.17 -20.76 -3.31
N ARG A 98 -11.42 -20.33 -3.51
CA ARG A 98 -12.61 -21.03 -3.00
C ARG A 98 -12.67 -22.46 -3.52
N ASN A 99 -12.53 -22.69 -4.82
CA ASN A 99 -12.60 -24.05 -5.38
C ASN A 99 -11.44 -24.92 -4.89
N THR A 100 -10.26 -24.35 -4.68
CA THR A 100 -9.12 -25.09 -4.11
C THR A 100 -9.32 -25.40 -2.64
N LEU A 101 -9.87 -24.46 -1.87
CA LEU A 101 -10.23 -24.65 -0.47
C LEU A 101 -11.36 -25.69 -0.34
N LEU A 102 -12.40 -25.62 -1.17
CA LEU A 102 -13.48 -26.60 -1.18
C LEU A 102 -12.99 -27.98 -1.60
N ARG A 103 -12.07 -28.10 -2.57
CA ARG A 103 -11.41 -29.37 -2.91
C ARG A 103 -10.52 -29.91 -1.77
N LEU A 104 -9.93 -29.03 -0.97
CA LEU A 104 -9.11 -29.41 0.18
C LEU A 104 -9.98 -29.81 1.39
N MET A 105 -11.10 -29.13 1.60
CA MET A 105 -12.02 -29.37 2.71
C MET A 105 -12.99 -30.52 2.46
N TRP A 106 -13.45 -30.70 1.22
CA TRP A 106 -14.18 -31.88 0.77
C TRP A 106 -13.22 -32.83 0.07
N LYS A 107 -12.55 -33.67 0.88
CA LYS A 107 -11.93 -34.89 0.38
C LYS A 107 -12.99 -35.71 -0.36
N LYS A 108 -12.64 -36.20 -1.56
CA LYS A 108 -13.43 -37.14 -2.36
C LYS A 108 -14.11 -38.17 -1.44
N PRO A 109 -15.43 -38.38 -1.50
CA PRO A 109 -15.94 -39.70 -1.25
C PRO A 109 -15.40 -40.59 -2.38
N ASP A 110 -14.84 -41.73 -2.00
CA ASP A 110 -14.26 -42.70 -2.89
C ASP A 110 -15.26 -43.12 -3.99
N ALA A 111 -14.72 -43.37 -5.18
CA ALA A 111 -15.49 -43.88 -6.29
C ALA A 111 -16.09 -45.26 -5.94
N MET A 112 -17.42 -45.40 -6.04
CA MET A 112 -18.03 -46.60 -6.61
C MET A 112 -19.49 -46.34 -7.01
N GLU A 113 -19.74 -46.61 -8.29
CA GLU A 113 -20.94 -47.18 -8.91
C GLU A 113 -22.29 -47.03 -8.17
N ASP A 114 -23.21 -46.28 -8.78
CA ASP A 114 -24.32 -46.94 -9.46
C ASP A 114 -25.03 -45.99 -10.44
N GLY A 115 -25.23 -46.51 -11.65
CA GLY A 115 -25.84 -45.78 -12.74
C GLY A 115 -27.30 -45.44 -12.49
N LYS A 116 -27.68 -44.24 -12.96
CA LYS A 116 -29.05 -43.83 -13.28
C LYS A 116 -30.04 -43.86 -12.11
N ALA A 117 -30.12 -42.74 -11.40
CA ALA A 117 -31.41 -42.11 -11.15
C ALA A 117 -31.19 -40.68 -10.64
N LEU A 118 -31.43 -39.72 -11.53
CA LEU A 118 -32.26 -38.55 -11.25
C LEU A 118 -31.98 -37.81 -9.92
N LEU A 119 -31.50 -36.57 -10.05
CA LEU A 119 -31.50 -35.52 -9.01
C LEU A 119 -30.23 -35.40 -8.16
N MET A 120 -29.08 -35.17 -8.81
CA MET A 120 -28.19 -34.14 -8.27
C MET A 120 -28.84 -32.78 -8.57
N SER A 121 -29.95 -32.48 -7.89
CA SER A 121 -30.76 -31.26 -8.03
C SER A 121 -30.02 -30.00 -7.59
N HIS A 122 -28.71 -30.06 -7.46
CA HIS A 122 -27.88 -29.01 -6.90
C HIS A 122 -26.66 -28.82 -7.81
N CYS A 123 -26.32 -27.56 -8.04
CA CYS A 123 -25.16 -27.17 -8.83
C CYS A 123 -23.86 -27.66 -8.18
N GLY A 124 -22.99 -28.33 -8.94
CA GLY A 124 -21.69 -28.81 -8.42
C GLY A 124 -20.69 -27.71 -7.99
N VAL A 125 -21.03 -26.43 -8.16
CA VAL A 125 -20.21 -25.27 -7.74
C VAL A 125 -20.80 -24.55 -6.54
N CYS A 126 -22.09 -24.22 -6.55
CA CYS A 126 -22.73 -23.47 -5.45
C CYS A 126 -23.51 -24.35 -4.46
N GLY A 127 -23.83 -25.60 -4.81
CA GLY A 127 -24.58 -26.52 -3.95
C GLY A 127 -26.08 -26.21 -3.82
N GLU A 128 -26.59 -25.22 -4.57
CA GLU A 128 -28.01 -24.82 -4.60
C GLU A 128 -28.71 -25.32 -5.87
N LEU A 129 -30.04 -25.25 -5.90
CA LEU A 129 -30.84 -25.56 -7.09
C LEU A 129 -30.38 -24.70 -8.28
N PRO A 130 -29.98 -25.31 -9.42
CA PRO A 130 -29.35 -24.55 -10.49
C PRO A 130 -30.33 -23.62 -11.21
N THR A 131 -30.01 -22.32 -11.23
CA THR A 131 -30.70 -21.33 -12.06
C THR A 131 -30.15 -21.37 -13.48
N ASN A 132 -31.02 -21.63 -14.46
CA ASN A 132 -30.67 -21.85 -15.87
C ASN A 132 -29.63 -22.98 -15.99
N VAL A 133 -30.12 -24.22 -16.02
CA VAL A 133 -29.30 -25.42 -15.90
C VAL A 133 -28.49 -25.62 -17.18
N HIS A 134 -27.18 -25.81 -17.00
CA HIS A 134 -26.28 -26.14 -18.08
C HIS A 134 -25.55 -27.45 -17.79
N GLN A 135 -25.40 -28.25 -18.84
CA GLN A 135 -24.72 -29.52 -18.77
C GLN A 135 -23.35 -29.43 -19.45
N THR A 136 -22.37 -30.06 -18.83
CA THR A 136 -21.01 -30.22 -19.37
C THR A 136 -20.87 -31.57 -20.09
N ARG A 137 -19.80 -31.76 -20.85
CA ARG A 137 -19.53 -33.04 -21.54
C ARG A 137 -19.48 -34.26 -20.60
N CYS A 138 -19.12 -34.06 -19.33
CA CYS A 138 -19.11 -35.10 -18.31
C CYS A 138 -20.50 -35.37 -17.69
N GLY A 139 -21.56 -34.73 -18.19
CA GLY A 139 -22.94 -34.97 -17.78
C GLY A 139 -23.37 -34.26 -16.48
N HIS A 140 -22.48 -33.54 -15.81
CA HIS A 140 -22.77 -32.82 -14.56
C HIS A 140 -23.47 -31.48 -14.80
N MET A 141 -24.42 -31.15 -13.91
CA MET A 141 -25.26 -29.94 -13.97
C MET A 141 -24.70 -28.77 -13.15
N PHE A 142 -24.77 -27.57 -13.73
CA PHE A 142 -24.32 -26.33 -13.10
C PHE A 142 -25.28 -25.17 -13.41
N CYS A 143 -25.29 -24.12 -12.59
CA CYS A 143 -25.90 -22.85 -12.96
C CYS A 143 -25.11 -22.21 -14.10
N TYR A 144 -25.79 -21.56 -15.05
CA TYR A 144 -25.16 -20.76 -16.11
C TYR A 144 -24.08 -19.80 -15.57
N ILE A 145 -24.39 -19.06 -14.51
CA ILE A 145 -23.48 -18.08 -13.93
C ILE A 145 -22.26 -18.76 -13.30
N CYS A 146 -22.46 -19.89 -12.61
CA CYS A 146 -21.39 -20.62 -11.94
C CYS A 146 -20.39 -21.18 -12.93
N ILE A 147 -20.85 -21.82 -14.00
CA ILE A 147 -19.95 -22.38 -15.02
C ILE A 147 -19.25 -21.28 -15.79
N LYS A 148 -19.98 -20.26 -16.25
CA LYS A 148 -19.41 -19.16 -17.04
C LYS A 148 -18.38 -18.34 -16.25
N ALA A 149 -18.64 -18.05 -14.97
CA ALA A 149 -17.68 -17.34 -14.13
C ALA A 149 -16.38 -18.14 -13.89
N ASN A 150 -16.47 -19.46 -13.74
CA ASN A 150 -15.30 -20.31 -13.53
C ASN A 150 -14.49 -20.53 -14.81
N VAL A 151 -15.15 -20.71 -15.96
CA VAL A 151 -14.49 -20.82 -17.27
C VAL A 151 -13.85 -19.48 -17.68
N MET A 152 -14.53 -18.35 -17.44
CA MET A 152 -13.94 -17.01 -17.64
C MET A 152 -12.77 -16.74 -16.68
N GLY A 153 -12.85 -17.27 -15.45
CA GLY A 153 -11.81 -17.12 -14.45
C GLY A 153 -10.63 -18.06 -14.63
N ASP A 154 -10.79 -19.21 -15.26
CA ASP A 154 -9.76 -20.21 -15.51
C ASP A 154 -10.08 -20.97 -16.82
N PRO A 155 -9.28 -20.79 -17.89
CA PRO A 155 -9.51 -21.49 -19.17
C PRO A 155 -9.28 -23.01 -19.05
N SER A 156 -8.67 -23.47 -17.96
CA SER A 156 -8.46 -24.89 -17.63
C SER A 156 -9.35 -25.37 -16.49
N PHE A 157 -10.56 -24.81 -16.37
CA PHE A 157 -11.50 -25.21 -15.33
C PHE A 157 -11.86 -26.69 -15.42
N LEU A 158 -11.58 -27.43 -14.35
CA LEU A 158 -11.94 -28.84 -14.19
C LEU A 158 -13.26 -28.96 -13.44
N CYS A 159 -14.11 -29.89 -13.89
CA CYS A 159 -15.35 -30.22 -13.22
C CYS A 159 -15.06 -30.64 -11.76
N PRO A 160 -15.71 -30.02 -10.75
CA PRO A 160 -15.45 -30.33 -9.35
C PRO A 160 -15.92 -31.74 -8.94
N VAL A 161 -16.79 -32.38 -9.74
CA VAL A 161 -17.37 -33.70 -9.42
C VAL A 161 -16.52 -34.86 -9.96
N CYS A 162 -16.08 -34.79 -11.21
CA CYS A 162 -15.32 -35.87 -11.88
C CYS A 162 -13.88 -35.51 -12.22
N GLY A 163 -13.53 -34.22 -12.24
CA GLY A 163 -12.20 -33.75 -12.64
C GLY A 163 -11.98 -33.59 -14.15
N ASP A 164 -13.00 -33.82 -14.99
CA ASP A 164 -12.89 -33.62 -16.44
C ASP A 164 -12.78 -32.14 -16.82
N LEU A 165 -12.04 -31.85 -17.90
CA LEU A 165 -11.88 -30.50 -18.43
C LEU A 165 -13.22 -29.99 -18.98
N VAL A 166 -13.67 -28.84 -18.48
CA VAL A 166 -14.87 -28.16 -18.98
C VAL A 166 -14.49 -27.28 -20.16
N CYS A 167 -14.83 -27.73 -21.38
CA CYS A 167 -14.65 -26.93 -22.59
C CYS A 167 -15.80 -25.92 -22.76
N ASP A 168 -15.54 -24.78 -23.43
CA ASP A 168 -16.51 -23.68 -23.68
C ASP A 168 -17.85 -24.11 -24.34
N SER A 169 -17.93 -25.31 -24.92
CA SER A 169 -19.16 -25.90 -25.44
C SER A 169 -20.05 -26.37 -24.27
N VAL A 170 -20.72 -25.42 -23.62
CA VAL A 170 -21.69 -25.67 -22.56
C VAL A 170 -23.10 -25.63 -23.17
N GLU A 171 -23.77 -26.78 -23.21
CA GLU A 171 -25.12 -26.89 -23.75
C GLU A 171 -26.16 -26.57 -22.66
N PRO A 172 -27.27 -25.89 -22.98
CA PRO A 172 -28.39 -25.79 -22.06
C PRO A 172 -28.95 -27.18 -21.81
N ALA A 173 -29.13 -27.56 -20.55
CA ALA A 173 -29.75 -28.84 -20.25
C ALA A 173 -31.21 -28.76 -20.70
N THR A 174 -31.54 -29.45 -21.79
CA THR A 174 -32.92 -29.59 -22.25
C THR A 174 -33.67 -30.43 -21.22
N ALA A 175 -34.80 -29.88 -20.75
CA ALA A 175 -35.71 -30.55 -19.82
C ALA A 175 -36.22 -31.90 -20.37
#